data_AF-A0AAJ2S7G5-F1
#
_entry.id   AF-A0AAJ2S7G5-F1
#
_cell.length_a   1.000
_cell.length_b   1.000
_cell.length_c   1.000
_cell.angle_alpha   90.00
_cell.angle_beta   90.00
_cell.angle_gamma   90.00
#
_symmetry.space_group_name_H-M   'P 1'
#
loop_
_entity.id
_entity.type
_entity.pdbx_description
1 polymer ?
#
loop_
_entity_poly.entity_id
_entity_poly.type
_entity_poly.pdbx_seq_one_letter_code
_entity_poly.pdbx_strand_id
1 'polypeptide(L)'
;MKNLNYLNYFFVGFPIALCLIGFVDNDFLCFGLLSTTLTGLFQVIVGIKMLQDEPNDKNLRIYIIAVIAFFATLFIISKVGLYDWINYILLSVPPILAIYLSIIIYKKQ
;
A
#
# COMPACT_ATOMS: atom_id res chain seq x y z
N MET A 1 -3.28 -18.61 1.82
CA MET A 1 -3.93 -17.28 1.93
C MET A 1 -3.72 -16.61 3.30
N LYS A 2 -3.85 -17.32 4.44
CA LYS A 2 -3.66 -16.73 5.79
C LYS A 2 -2.30 -16.05 5.99
N ASN A 3 -1.19 -16.70 5.62
CA ASN A 3 0.16 -16.14 5.75
C ASN A 3 0.34 -14.83 4.96
N LEU A 4 -0.30 -14.72 3.80
CA LEU A 4 -0.27 -13.52 2.97
C LEU A 4 -0.98 -12.34 3.65
N ASN A 5 -2.06 -12.61 4.37
CA ASN A 5 -2.77 -11.58 5.14
C ASN A 5 -1.95 -11.09 6.34
N TYR A 6 -1.27 -11.99 7.06
CA TYR A 6 -0.34 -11.61 8.13
C TYR A 6 0.81 -10.75 7.60
N LEU A 7 1.36 -11.11 6.44
CA LEU A 7 2.42 -10.35 5.80
C LEU A 7 1.91 -8.96 5.37
N ASN A 8 0.69 -8.85 4.85
CA ASN A 8 0.06 -7.56 4.55
C ASN A 8 -0.09 -6.69 5.79
N TYR A 9 -0.55 -7.25 6.92
CA TYR A 9 -0.62 -6.50 8.18
C TYR A 9 0.75 -6.05 8.67
N PHE A 10 1.79 -6.88 8.52
CA PHE A 10 3.15 -6.49 8.86
C PHE A 10 3.60 -5.30 8.03
N PHE A 11 3.44 -5.36 6.70
CA PHE A 11 3.84 -4.26 5.82
C PHE A 11 3.06 -2.97 6.07
N VAL A 12 1.81 -3.01 6.55
CA VAL A 12 1.09 -1.78 6.94
C VAL A 12 1.48 -1.30 8.33
N GLY A 13 1.57 -2.21 9.30
CA GLY A 13 1.82 -1.87 10.70
C GLY A 13 3.25 -1.39 10.93
N PHE A 14 4.23 -1.92 10.19
CA PHE A 14 5.64 -1.59 10.37
C PHE A 14 5.95 -0.11 10.06
N PRO A 15 5.56 0.47 8.91
CA PRO A 15 5.70 1.91 8.66
C PRO A 15 4.99 2.78 9.70
N ILE A 16 3.78 2.40 10.12
CA ILE A 16 3.03 3.15 11.13
C ILE A 16 3.78 3.15 12.47
N ALA A 17 4.28 2.00 12.90
CA ALA A 17 5.07 1.87 14.13
C ALA A 17 6.35 2.72 14.07
N LEU A 18 7.08 2.68 12.95
CA LEU A 18 8.27 3.52 12.75
C LEU A 18 7.94 5.01 12.78
N CYS A 19 6.88 5.45 12.10
CA CYS A 19 6.44 6.85 12.16
C CYS A 19 6.04 7.28 13.57
N LEU A 20 5.42 6.39 14.35
CA LEU A 20 5.06 6.66 15.75
C LEU A 20 6.31 6.81 16.65
N ILE A 21 7.33 5.96 16.46
CA ILE A 21 8.63 6.10 17.13
C ILE A 21 9.33 7.39 16.68
N GLY A 22 9.10 7.79 15.43
CA GLY A 22 9.54 9.04 14.83
C GLY A 22 9.23 10.30 15.63
N PHE A 23 8.18 10.30 16.44
CA PHE A 23 7.87 11.43 17.33
C PHE A 23 8.85 11.57 18.51
N VAL A 24 9.55 10.51 18.87
CA VAL A 24 10.59 10.52 19.92
C VAL A 24 11.96 10.74 19.29
N ASP A 25 12.22 10.11 18.15
CA ASP A 25 13.47 10.21 17.41
C ASP A 25 13.19 10.39 15.91
N ASN A 26 13.48 11.59 15.41
CA ASN A 26 13.15 12.02 14.05
C ASN A 26 13.77 11.13 12.96
N ASP A 27 14.86 10.41 13.22
CA ASP A 27 15.48 9.52 12.23
C ASP A 27 14.52 8.41 11.79
N PHE A 28 13.64 7.97 12.71
CA PHE A 28 12.63 6.94 12.44
C PHE A 28 11.48 7.42 11.55
N LEU A 29 11.25 8.73 11.41
CA LEU A 29 10.29 9.25 10.43
C LEU A 29 10.74 8.93 9.01
N CYS A 30 12.03 9.12 8.72
CA CYS A 30 12.58 8.80 7.41
C CYS A 30 12.49 7.30 7.11
N PHE A 31 12.83 6.45 8.09
CA PHE A 31 12.68 4.99 7.96
C PHE A 31 11.23 4.56 7.78
N GLY A 32 10.30 5.19 8.50
CA GLY A 32 8.86 4.96 8.35
C GLY A 32 8.39 5.27 6.94
N LEU A 33 8.71 6.46 6.42
CA LEU A 33 8.37 6.86 5.05
C LEU A 33 9.01 5.94 4.00
N LEU A 34 10.28 5.56 4.14
CA LEU A 34 10.92 4.61 3.23
C LEU A 34 10.23 3.23 3.25
N SER A 35 9.84 2.75 4.42
CA SER A 35 9.13 1.47 4.55
C SER A 35 7.73 1.48 3.93
N THR A 36 7.06 2.65 3.82
CA THR A 36 5.81 2.75 3.04
C THR A 36 6.01 2.44 1.56
N THR A 37 7.19 2.75 1.01
CA THR A 37 7.53 2.41 -0.38
C THR A 37 7.67 0.89 -0.55
N LEU A 38 8.29 0.22 0.41
CA LEU A 38 8.38 -1.26 0.45
C LEU A 38 7.00 -1.90 0.56
N THR A 39 6.09 -1.28 1.31
CA THR A 39 4.69 -1.72 1.44
C THR A 39 3.97 -1.68 0.10
N GLY A 40 4.10 -0.57 -0.63
CA GLY A 40 3.51 -0.45 -1.95
C GLY A 40 4.12 -1.43 -2.97
N LEU A 41 5.43 -1.69 -2.91
CA LEU A 41 6.08 -2.72 -3.74
C LEU A 41 5.52 -4.12 -3.43
N PHE A 42 5.37 -4.45 -2.14
CA PHE A 42 4.74 -5.70 -1.71
C PHE A 42 3.32 -5.84 -2.26
N GLN A 43 2.51 -4.79 -2.15
CA GLN A 43 1.13 -4.75 -2.66
C GLN A 43 1.05 -5.02 -4.18
N VAL A 44 1.96 -4.44 -4.96
CA VAL A 44 2.06 -4.70 -6.40
C VAL A 44 2.38 -6.17 -6.69
N ILE A 45 3.45 -6.69 -6.07
CA ILE A 45 3.91 -8.07 -6.30
C ILE A 45 2.81 -9.07 -5.94
N VAL A 46 2.21 -8.91 -4.77
CA VAL A 46 1.16 -9.81 -4.28
C VAL A 46 -0.09 -9.72 -5.13
N GLY A 47 -0.53 -8.51 -5.46
CA GLY A 47 -1.72 -8.34 -6.31
C GLY A 47 -1.53 -8.98 -7.69
N ILE A 48 -0.35 -8.83 -8.31
CA ILE A 48 -0.04 -9.43 -9.61
C ILE A 48 -0.05 -10.94 -9.50
N LYS A 49 0.63 -11.49 -8.48
CA LYS A 49 0.71 -12.94 -8.26
C LYS A 49 -0.69 -13.53 -8.10
N MET A 50 -1.52 -12.92 -7.25
CA MET A 50 -2.90 -13.38 -7.08
C MET A 50 -3.69 -13.28 -8.39
N LEU A 51 -3.45 -12.25 -9.23
CA LEU A 51 -4.19 -12.05 -10.47
C LEU A 51 -3.80 -13.07 -11.53
N GLN A 52 -2.55 -13.53 -11.52
CA GLN A 52 -2.12 -14.64 -12.36
C GLN A 52 -2.79 -15.96 -11.95
N ASP A 53 -2.96 -16.20 -10.65
CA ASP A 53 -3.66 -17.38 -10.16
C ASP A 53 -5.16 -17.33 -10.49
N GLU A 54 -5.79 -16.14 -10.40
CA GLU A 54 -7.23 -15.95 -10.57
C GLU A 54 -7.56 -14.75 -11.49
N PRO A 55 -7.31 -14.86 -12.81
CA PRO A 55 -7.37 -13.73 -13.75
C PRO A 55 -8.77 -13.17 -13.97
N ASN A 56 -9.81 -13.97 -13.69
CA ASN A 56 -11.21 -13.58 -13.86
C ASN A 56 -11.81 -12.90 -12.62
N ASP A 57 -11.06 -12.77 -11.52
CA ASP A 57 -11.54 -12.09 -10.32
C ASP A 57 -11.60 -10.57 -10.52
N LYS A 58 -12.82 -10.05 -10.61
CA LYS A 58 -13.09 -8.62 -10.76
C LYS A 58 -12.54 -7.78 -9.61
N ASN A 59 -12.62 -8.25 -8.37
CA ASN A 59 -12.14 -7.51 -7.19
C ASN A 59 -10.62 -7.34 -7.25
N LEU A 60 -9.92 -8.39 -7.69
CA LEU A 60 -8.48 -8.38 -7.78
C LEU A 60 -7.98 -7.53 -8.95
N ARG A 61 -8.73 -7.51 -10.06
CA ARG A 61 -8.48 -6.58 -11.16
C ARG A 61 -8.65 -5.13 -10.72
N ILE A 62 -9.72 -4.82 -9.98
CA ILE A 62 -9.95 -3.49 -9.40
C ILE A 62 -8.81 -3.12 -8.45
N TYR A 63 -8.39 -4.05 -7.59
CA TYR A 63 -7.28 -3.85 -6.67
C TYR A 63 -6.00 -3.44 -7.41
N ILE A 64 -5.58 -4.22 -8.42
CA ILE A 64 -4.36 -3.91 -9.18
C ILE A 64 -4.46 -2.60 -9.94
N ILE A 65 -5.60 -2.30 -10.56
CA ILE A 65 -5.82 -1.01 -11.22
C ILE A 65 -5.67 0.13 -10.21
N ALA A 66 -6.23 0.00 -9.00
CA ALA A 66 -6.14 1.02 -7.97
C ALA A 66 -4.69 1.21 -7.45
N VAL A 67 -3.93 0.12 -7.28
CA VAL A 67 -2.50 0.18 -6.90
C VAL A 67 -1.69 0.89 -7.99
N ILE A 68 -1.87 0.51 -9.27
CA ILE A 68 -1.16 1.15 -10.39
C ILE A 68 -1.54 2.63 -10.50
N ALA A 69 -2.83 2.95 -10.37
CA ALA A 69 -3.33 4.31 -10.40
C ALA A 69 -2.71 5.16 -9.28
N PHE A 70 -2.63 4.63 -8.05
CA PHE A 70 -1.98 5.30 -6.94
C PHE A 70 -0.53 5.70 -7.26
N PHE A 71 0.28 4.75 -7.74
CA PHE A 71 1.68 5.03 -8.11
C PHE A 71 1.80 6.00 -9.29
N ALA A 72 0.93 5.89 -10.29
CA ALA A 72 0.89 6.81 -11.43
C ALA A 72 0.55 8.23 -10.97
N THR A 73 -0.45 8.39 -10.10
CA THR A 73 -0.82 9.69 -9.52
C THR A 73 0.33 10.27 -8.69
N LEU A 74 0.99 9.45 -7.86
CA LEU A 74 2.14 9.88 -7.06
C LEU A 74 3.29 10.37 -7.94
N PHE A 75 3.57 9.67 -9.05
CA PHE A 75 4.58 10.07 -10.03
C PHE A 75 4.23 11.40 -10.72
N ILE A 76 2.98 11.57 -11.16
CA ILE A 76 2.52 12.81 -11.81
C ILE A 76 2.61 13.99 -10.85
N ILE A 77 2.13 13.85 -9.61
CA ILE A 77 2.17 14.93 -8.61
C ILE A 77 3.61 15.34 -8.31
N SER A 78 4.51 14.37 -8.15
CA SER A 78 5.94 14.63 -7.94
C SER A 78 6.56 15.43 -9.08
N LYS A 79 6.11 15.23 -10.33
CA LYS A 79 6.60 15.95 -11.51
C LYS A 79 6.00 17.35 -11.68
N VAL A 80 4.72 17.52 -11.36
CA VAL A 80 4.01 18.80 -11.52
C VAL A 80 4.27 19.73 -10.32
N GLY A 81 4.77 19.21 -9.20
CA GLY A 81 5.08 20.01 -8.00
C GLY A 81 3.83 20.45 -7.22
N LEU A 82 2.73 19.71 -7.37
CA LEU A 82 1.46 19.97 -6.67
C LEU A 82 1.55 19.46 -5.23
N TYR A 83 2.14 20.26 -4.33
CA TYR A 83 2.28 19.90 -2.92
C TYR A 83 1.12 20.41 -2.05
N ASP A 84 -0.12 20.16 -2.48
CA ASP A 84 -1.34 20.65 -1.81
C ASP A 84 -2.13 19.52 -1.10
N TRP A 85 -3.38 19.82 -0.72
CA TRP A 85 -4.34 18.94 -0.05
C TRP A 85 -4.41 17.49 -0.61
N ILE A 86 -4.13 17.33 -1.91
CA ILE A 86 -4.07 16.05 -2.61
C ILE A 86 -3.04 15.09 -1.97
N ASN A 87 -1.89 15.59 -1.49
CA ASN A 87 -0.88 14.75 -0.85
C ASN A 87 -1.38 14.12 0.47
N TYR A 88 -2.16 14.85 1.26
CA TYR A 88 -2.75 14.29 2.49
C TYR A 88 -3.74 13.17 2.17
N ILE A 89 -4.49 13.28 1.08
CA ILE A 89 -5.36 12.21 0.61
C ILE A 89 -4.53 11.02 0.13
N LEU A 90 -3.49 11.23 -0.68
CA LEU A 90 -2.63 10.14 -1.13
C LEU A 90 -1.95 9.39 0.01
N LEU A 91 -1.61 10.07 1.11
CA LEU A 91 -1.03 9.40 2.29
C LEU A 91 -1.98 8.36 2.90
N SER A 92 -3.30 8.56 2.78
CA SER A 92 -4.32 7.62 3.27
C SER A 92 -4.63 6.46 2.32
N VAL A 93 -4.23 6.53 1.06
CA VAL A 93 -4.56 5.50 0.05
C VAL A 93 -3.86 4.16 0.32
N PRO A 94 -2.56 4.08 0.66
CA PRO A 94 -1.88 2.80 0.93
C PRO A 94 -2.54 1.94 2.03
N PRO A 95 -2.92 2.47 3.22
CA PRO A 95 -3.60 1.66 4.22
C PRO A 95 -5.00 1.22 3.76
N ILE A 96 -5.74 2.04 2.99
CA ILE A 96 -7.04 1.63 2.42
C ILE A 96 -6.87 0.48 1.44
N LEU A 97 -5.88 0.56 0.54
CA LEU A 97 -5.56 -0.52 -0.40
C LEU A 97 -5.16 -1.80 0.33
N ALA A 98 -4.41 -1.67 1.43
CA ALA A 98 -4.03 -2.83 2.22
C ALA A 98 -5.23 -3.50 2.89
N ILE A 99 -6.16 -2.71 3.46
CA ILE A 99 -7.41 -3.23 4.03
C ILE A 99 -8.22 -3.95 2.94
N TYR A 100 -8.32 -3.36 1.75
CA TYR A 100 -9.04 -3.98 0.64
C TYR A 100 -8.39 -5.31 0.20
N LEU A 101 -7.06 -5.37 0.10
CA LEU A 101 -6.34 -6.62 -0.15
C LEU A 101 -6.64 -7.68 0.92
N SER A 102 -6.62 -7.30 2.20
CA SER A 102 -6.98 -8.19 3.31
C SER A 102 -8.40 -8.75 3.16
N ILE A 103 -9.37 -7.93 2.76
CA ILE A 103 -10.75 -8.38 2.51
C ILE A 103 -10.81 -9.38 1.35
N ILE A 104 -10.08 -9.13 0.25
CA ILE A 104 -10.01 -10.06 -0.89
C ILE A 104 -9.41 -11.40 -0.45
N ILE A 105 -8.29 -11.37 0.29
CA ILE A 105 -7.62 -12.57 0.79
C ILE A 105 -8.52 -13.35 1.75
N TYR A 106 -9.27 -12.67 2.62
CA TYR A 106 -10.17 -13.30 3.57
C TYR A 106 -11.36 -13.98 2.89
N LYS A 107 -11.98 -13.34 1.88
CA LYS A 107 -13.11 -13.92 1.13
C LYS A 107 -12.75 -15.17 0.31
N LYS A 108 -11.46 -15.39 0.05
CA LYS A 108 -10.92 -16.54 -0.67
C LYS A 108 -10.38 -17.64 0.25
N GLN A 109 -10.46 -17.45 1.57
CA GLN A 109 -10.22 -18.52 2.55
C GLN A 109 -11.49 -19.36 2.72
#